data_AF-A0A5K1CFC9-F1
#
_entry.id   AF-A0A5K1CFC9-F1
#
_cell.length_a   1.000
_cell.length_b   1.000
_cell.length_c   1.000
_cell.angle_alpha   90.00
_cell.angle_beta   90.00
_cell.angle_gamma   90.00
#
_symmetry.space_group_name_H-M   'P 1'
#
loop_
_entity.id
_entity.type
_entity.pdbx_description
1 polymer ?
#
loop_
_entity_poly.entity_id
_entity_poly.type
_entity_poly.pdbx_seq_one_letter_code
_entity_poly.pdbx_strand_id
1 'polypeptide(L)'
;KPKSLEKLQHIQVLDLSFNLLEGEIPGGGKFANLSIDSFVGNLALCGAPKFHVPVCLDGVKKHNNVNIIRVDIFLASGGFALVLIVWILIVVTKYRKRG
;
A
#
# COMPACT_ATOMS: atom_id res chain seq x y z
N LYS A 1 -4.40 11.35 1.76
CA LYS A 1 -4.67 12.64 1.07
C LYS A 1 -4.17 13.79 1.95
N PRO A 2 -3.00 14.41 1.68
CA PRO A 2 -2.46 15.42 2.59
C PRO A 2 -3.16 16.75 2.32
N LYS A 3 -4.27 17.02 3.03
CA LYS A 3 -4.99 18.31 2.99
C LYS A 3 -4.23 19.44 3.71
N SER A 4 -3.14 19.12 4.41
CA SER A 4 -2.37 20.08 5.21
C SER A 4 -1.68 21.15 4.35
N LEU A 5 -1.25 20.78 3.15
CA LEU A 5 -0.52 21.68 2.25
C LEU A 5 -1.45 22.71 1.58
N GLU A 6 -2.77 22.46 1.52
CA GLU A 6 -3.74 23.44 0.98
C GLU A 6 -3.84 24.72 1.82
N LYS A 7 -3.41 24.67 3.09
CA LYS A 7 -3.46 25.80 4.03
C LYS A 7 -2.28 26.78 3.91
N LEU A 8 -1.29 26.50 3.06
CA LEU A 8 -0.11 27.35 2.90
C LEU A 8 -0.46 28.58 2.03
N GLN A 9 -0.79 29.70 2.68
CA GLN A 9 -1.28 30.91 2.01
C GLN A 9 -0.19 31.71 1.29
N HIS A 10 1.07 31.66 1.76
CA HIS A 10 2.17 32.53 1.32
C HIS A 10 3.13 31.93 0.27
N ILE A 11 2.89 30.70 -0.22
CA ILE A 11 3.76 30.11 -1.24
C ILE A 11 3.32 30.61 -2.62
N GLN A 12 4.21 31.32 -3.31
CA GLN A 12 4.04 31.78 -4.70
C GLN A 12 4.49 30.73 -5.72
N VAL A 13 5.52 29.93 -5.39
CA VAL A 13 6.06 28.87 -6.23
C VAL A 13 6.24 27.61 -5.37
N LEU A 14 5.61 26.52 -5.77
CA LEU A 14 5.79 25.20 -5.15
C LEU A 14 6.28 24.23 -6.22
N ASP A 15 7.48 23.72 -6.03
CA ASP A 15 8.07 22.69 -6.90
C ASP A 15 8.00 21.35 -6.17
N LEU A 16 7.30 20.39 -6.77
CA LEU A 16 7.17 19.01 -6.29
C LEU A 16 7.75 18.02 -7.31
N SER A 17 8.51 18.51 -8.27
CA SER A 17 9.07 17.70 -9.35
C SER A 17 10.05 16.65 -8.81
N PHE A 18 10.21 15.56 -9.56
CA PHE A 18 11.14 14.46 -9.30
C PHE A 18 11.09 13.90 -7.87
N ASN A 19 9.89 13.92 -7.27
CA ASN A 19 9.62 13.22 -6.03
C ASN A 19 9.00 11.85 -6.32
N LEU A 20 8.79 11.06 -5.27
CA LEU A 20 8.08 9.79 -5.33
C LEU A 20 6.63 9.95 -4.84
N LEU A 21 5.95 11.01 -5.30
CA LEU A 21 4.56 11.26 -4.93
C LEU A 21 3.63 10.33 -5.70
N GLU A 22 2.56 9.89 -5.02
CA GLU A 22 1.57 8.97 -5.58
C GLU A 22 0.14 9.46 -5.31
N GLY A 23 -0.78 9.07 -6.20
CA GLY A 23 -2.20 9.32 -6.06
C GLY A 23 -2.69 10.61 -6.71
N GLU A 24 -3.87 11.06 -6.30
CA GLU A 24 -4.56 12.17 -6.94
C GLU A 24 -4.00 13.54 -6.55
N ILE A 25 -3.67 14.37 -7.54
CA ILE A 25 -3.32 15.78 -7.35
C ILE A 25 -4.55 16.55 -6.84
N PRO A 26 -4.48 17.25 -5.70
CA PRO A 26 -5.60 18.03 -5.19
C PRO A 26 -6.06 19.08 -6.19
N GLY A 27 -7.36 19.08 -6.54
CA GLY A 27 -7.95 20.05 -7.46
C GLY A 27 -8.24 21.42 -6.84
N GLY A 28 -8.05 21.59 -5.52
CA GLY A 28 -8.36 22.81 -4.77
C GLY A 28 -7.13 23.57 -4.28
N GLY A 29 -7.36 24.75 -3.69
CA GLY A 29 -6.32 25.55 -3.06
C GLY A 29 -5.21 25.99 -4.03
N LYS A 30 -3.98 26.11 -3.52
CA LYS A 30 -2.81 26.51 -4.32
C LYS A 30 -2.44 25.49 -5.41
N PHE A 31 -2.71 24.20 -5.19
CA PHE A 31 -2.45 23.13 -6.15
C PHE A 31 -3.21 23.32 -7.47
N ALA A 32 -4.40 23.92 -7.41
CA ALA A 32 -5.17 24.25 -8.59
C ALA A 32 -4.46 25.23 -9.55
N ASN A 33 -3.54 26.04 -9.02
CA ASN A 33 -2.82 27.10 -9.74
C ASN A 33 -1.33 26.77 -9.98
N LEU A 34 -0.86 25.57 -9.63
CA LEU A 34 0.53 25.17 -9.88
C LEU A 34 0.74 24.80 -11.36
N SER A 35 1.96 25.05 -11.85
CA SER A 35 2.37 24.66 -13.20
C SER A 35 2.46 23.14 -13.32
N ILE A 36 2.37 22.64 -14.55
CA ILE A 36 2.63 21.24 -14.89
C ILE A 36 4.04 20.83 -14.45
N ASP A 37 5.03 21.74 -14.58
CA ASP A 37 6.43 21.50 -14.23
C ASP A 37 6.60 21.11 -12.77
N SER A 38 5.75 21.65 -11.88
CA SER A 38 5.75 21.34 -10.45
C SER A 38 5.46 19.87 -10.16
N PHE A 39 4.92 19.09 -11.10
CA PHE A 39 4.55 17.68 -10.89
C PHE A 39 5.36 16.68 -11.73
N VAL A 40 6.23 17.17 -12.62
CA VAL A 40 7.06 16.34 -13.51
C VAL A 40 7.90 15.34 -12.71
N GLY A 41 8.07 14.12 -13.21
CA GLY A 41 8.91 13.10 -12.59
C GLY A 41 8.23 12.26 -11.48
N ASN A 42 6.98 12.55 -11.13
CA ASN A 42 6.19 11.73 -10.20
C ASN A 42 5.28 10.75 -10.98
N LEU A 43 5.81 9.56 -11.31
CA LEU A 43 5.17 8.61 -12.23
C LEU A 43 3.82 8.05 -11.76
N ALA A 44 3.56 8.04 -10.45
CA ALA A 44 2.37 7.47 -9.84
C ALA A 44 1.30 8.53 -9.50
N LEU A 45 1.44 9.76 -9.98
CA LEU A 45 0.41 10.78 -9.87
C LEU A 45 -0.70 10.58 -10.91
N CYS A 46 -1.91 10.94 -10.52
CA CYS A 46 -3.06 11.07 -11.41
C CYS A 46 -3.85 12.34 -11.05
N GLY A 47 -4.75 12.81 -11.92
CA GLY A 47 -5.57 13.98 -11.59
C GLY A 47 -6.23 14.65 -12.78
N ALA A 48 -6.51 15.95 -12.62
CA ALA A 48 -7.15 16.74 -13.66
C ALA A 48 -6.27 16.83 -14.93
N PRO A 49 -6.85 16.78 -16.14
CA PRO A 49 -6.10 16.81 -17.40
C PRO A 49 -5.13 17.99 -17.56
N LYS A 50 -5.42 19.12 -16.89
CA LYS A 50 -4.58 20.33 -16.91
C LYS A 50 -3.15 20.12 -16.39
N PHE A 51 -2.91 19.06 -15.63
CA PHE A 51 -1.60 18.75 -15.06
C PHE A 51 -0.77 17.80 -15.94
N HIS A 52 -1.27 17.39 -17.12
CA HIS A 52 -0.62 16.39 -18.00
C HIS A 52 -0.25 15.07 -17.30
N VAL A 53 -1.00 14.69 -16.28
CA VAL A 53 -0.93 13.37 -15.64
C VAL A 53 -2.12 12.51 -16.08
N PRO A 54 -2.03 11.17 -15.97
CA PRO A 54 -3.17 10.29 -16.21
C PRO A 54 -4.39 10.70 -15.37
N VAL A 55 -5.59 10.53 -15.92
CA VAL A 55 -6.83 10.75 -15.15
C VAL A 55 -6.95 9.66 -14.09
N CYS A 56 -7.29 10.04 -12.86
CA CYS A 56 -7.55 9.05 -11.80
C CYS A 56 -8.80 8.24 -12.17
N LEU A 57 -8.65 6.91 -12.25
CA LEU A 57 -9.78 6.00 -12.42
C LEU A 57 -10.40 5.76 -11.04
N ASP A 58 -11.57 6.35 -10.80
CA ASP A 58 -12.33 6.08 -9.59
C ASP A 58 -12.84 4.63 -9.60
N GLY A 59 -12.15 3.78 -8.84
CA GLY A 59 -12.73 2.58 -8.28
C GLY A 59 -13.02 1.43 -9.25
N VAL A 60 -12.02 0.95 -9.99
CA VAL A 60 -11.87 -0.52 -10.02
C VAL A 60 -11.22 -0.87 -8.69
N LYS A 61 -12.04 -1.23 -7.70
CA LYS A 61 -11.53 -1.89 -6.49
C LYS A 61 -10.73 -3.10 -6.97
N LYS A 62 -9.40 -3.01 -7.00
CA LYS A 62 -8.57 -4.20 -7.05
C LYS A 62 -8.92 -4.95 -5.77
N HIS A 63 -9.69 -6.02 -5.91
CA HIS A 63 -9.95 -6.93 -4.81
C HIS A 63 -8.57 -7.39 -4.32
N ASN A 64 -8.12 -6.81 -3.21
CA ASN A 64 -6.82 -7.09 -2.60
C ASN A 64 -6.88 -8.49 -1.95
N ASN A 65 -6.96 -9.53 -2.78
CA ASN A 65 -6.77 -10.93 -2.39
C ASN A 65 -5.29 -11.26 -2.08
N VAL A 66 -4.39 -10.29 -2.17
CA VAL A 66 -2.96 -10.44 -1.80
C VAL A 66 -2.76 -10.73 -0.31
N ASN A 67 -3.71 -10.39 0.56
CA ASN A 67 -3.68 -10.78 1.97
C ASN A 67 -4.09 -12.23 2.20
N ILE A 68 -5.02 -12.79 1.42
CA ILE A 68 -5.41 -14.21 1.54
C ILE A 68 -4.25 -15.10 1.07
N ILE A 69 -3.62 -14.74 -0.05
CA ILE A 69 -2.49 -15.50 -0.62
C ILE A 69 -1.24 -15.45 0.29
N ARG A 70 -0.95 -14.34 0.97
CA ARG A 70 0.20 -14.25 1.88
C ARG A 70 -0.01 -14.97 3.22
N VAL A 71 -1.24 -15.04 3.73
CA VAL A 71 -1.53 -15.68 5.02
C VAL A 71 -1.46 -17.20 4.93
N ASP A 72 -1.86 -17.80 3.80
CA ASP A 72 -1.83 -19.26 3.61
C ASP A 72 -0.40 -19.84 3.57
N ILE A 73 0.58 -19.07 3.08
CA ILE A 73 1.98 -19.52 2.96
C ILE A 73 2.61 -19.77 4.34
N PHE A 74 2.22 -19.00 5.36
CA PHE A 74 2.71 -19.20 6.73
C PHE A 74 2.13 -20.47 7.39
N LEU A 75 0.90 -20.86 7.01
CA LEU A 75 0.25 -22.05 7.56
C LEU A 75 0.85 -23.35 7.01
N ALA A 76 1.35 -23.33 5.77
CA ALA A 76 1.87 -24.52 5.09
C ALA A 76 3.29 -24.94 5.54
N SER A 77 4.14 -24.03 6.02
CA SER A 77 5.57 -24.35 6.26
C SER A 77 5.98 -24.41 7.74
N GLY A 78 5.35 -23.63 8.64
CA GLY A 78 5.76 -23.55 10.05
C GLY A 78 4.89 -24.35 11.02
N GLY A 79 3.56 -24.28 10.85
CA GLY A 79 2.61 -24.87 11.81
C GLY A 79 2.56 -26.40 11.78
N PHE A 80 2.74 -27.00 10.61
CA PHE A 80 2.59 -28.44 10.43
C PHE A 80 3.67 -29.25 11.17
N ALA A 81 4.92 -28.78 11.17
CA ALA A 81 6.02 -29.46 11.86
C ALA A 81 5.82 -29.51 13.38
N LEU A 82 5.36 -28.41 14.00
CA LEU A 82 5.09 -28.36 15.43
C LEU A 82 3.95 -29.30 15.84
N VAL A 83 2.87 -29.37 15.05
CA VAL A 83 1.75 -30.28 15.29
C VAL A 83 2.22 -31.75 15.21
N LEU A 84 3.04 -32.10 14.23
CA LEU A 84 3.60 -33.45 14.11
C LEU A 84 4.50 -33.82 15.30
N ILE A 85 5.38 -32.91 15.73
CA ILE A 85 6.26 -33.14 16.88
C ILE A 85 5.46 -33.37 18.16
N VAL A 86 4.45 -32.54 18.43
CA VAL A 86 3.59 -32.69 19.62
C VAL A 86 2.84 -34.02 19.58
N TRP A 87 2.31 -34.41 18.41
CA TRP A 87 1.61 -35.69 18.26
C TRP A 87 2.53 -36.89 18.53
N ILE A 88 3.76 -36.89 18.00
CA ILE A 88 4.75 -37.94 18.26
C ILE A 88 5.08 -38.03 19.75
N LEU A 89 5.29 -36.90 20.45
CA LEU A 89 5.56 -36.89 21.89
C LEU A 89 4.40 -37.47 22.71
N ILE A 90 3.15 -37.13 22.37
CA ILE A 90 1.97 -37.70 23.03
C ILE A 90 1.91 -39.23 22.82
N VAL A 91 2.17 -39.70 21.60
CA VAL A 91 2.18 -41.12 21.27
C VAL A 91 3.27 -41.85 22.06
N VAL A 92 4.52 -41.37 22.00
CA VAL A 92 5.66 -41.98 22.71
C VAL A 92 5.43 -42.01 24.21
N THR A 93 4.93 -40.94 24.81
CA THR A 93 4.64 -40.89 26.26
C THR A 93 3.52 -41.85 26.65
N LYS A 94 2.48 -42.01 25.81
CA LYS A 94 1.43 -43.03 26.02
C LYS A 94 1.96 -44.46 25.89
N TYR A 95 2.83 -44.74 24.93
CA TYR A 95 3.45 -46.06 24.77
C TYR A 95 4.36 -46.39 25.96
N ARG A 96 5.22 -45.45 26.38
CA ARG A 96 6.10 -45.61 27.55
C ARG A 96 5.38 -45.78 28.88
N LYS A 97 4.14 -45.31 28.99
CA LYS A 97 3.31 -45.49 30.20
C LYS A 97 2.55 -46.82 30.20
N ARG A 98 2.46 -47.50 29.06
CA ARG A 98 1.69 -48.75 28.89
C ARG A 98 2.55 -50.02 28.85
N GLY A 99 3.85 -49.91 28.60
CA GLY A 99 4.84 -50.99 28.79
C GLY A 99 5.55 -50.82 30.12
#